data_AF-A0A6G0X601-F1
#
_entry.id   AF-A0A6G0X601-F1
#
_cell.length_a   1.000
_cell.length_b   1.000
_cell.length_c   1.000
_cell.angle_alpha   90.00
_cell.angle_beta   90.00
_cell.angle_gamma   90.00
#
_symmetry.space_group_name_H-M   'P 1'
#
loop_
_entity.id
_entity.type
_entity.pdbx_description
1 polymer ?
#
loop_
_entity_poly.entity_id
_entity_poly.type
_entity_poly.pdbx_seq_one_letter_code
_entity_poly.pdbx_strand_id
1 'polypeptide(L)'
;MLHSALVTTDKANVLLARYFTPLTTEAKRVFEQALFKAVFSSAVSEHEAHLVVCDGQYVVYRKFGDLIWFLAGSGEYDELVCHDILMTLLSVANVHLEKKCTEATFLANHAKILVCLDELVFHGHLDNNDVASILQMTKLKPYPLKAA
;
A
#
# COMPACT_ATOMS: atom_id res chain seq x y z
N MET A 1 11.76 7.12 -7.77
CA MET A 1 10.36 6.79 -8.14
C MET A 1 9.75 5.89 -7.08
N LEU A 2 8.43 5.87 -6.97
CA LEU A 2 7.73 4.84 -6.23
C LEU A 2 7.90 3.50 -6.96
N HIS A 3 8.26 2.48 -6.20
CA HIS A 3 8.51 1.13 -6.70
C HIS A 3 7.26 0.26 -6.61
N SER A 4 6.69 0.15 -5.41
CA SER A 4 5.55 -0.73 -5.16
C SER A 4 4.72 -0.33 -3.95
N ALA A 5 3.44 -0.65 -3.96
CA ALA A 5 2.56 -0.66 -2.80
C ALA A 5 2.03 -2.08 -2.57
N LEU A 6 2.25 -2.63 -1.38
CA LEU A 6 1.84 -3.98 -1.01
C LEU A 6 0.93 -3.96 0.21
N VAL A 7 -0.01 -4.89 0.29
CA VAL A 7 -0.83 -5.14 1.50
C VAL A 7 -0.81 -6.63 1.78
N THR A 8 -0.48 -7.02 3.00
CA THR A 8 -0.42 -8.41 3.43
C THR A 8 -1.17 -8.65 4.73
N THR A 9 -1.45 -9.90 5.01
CA THR A 9 -1.81 -10.37 6.36
C THR A 9 -0.56 -10.47 7.25
N ASP A 10 -0.76 -10.72 8.54
CA ASP A 10 0.29 -11.04 9.52
C ASP A 10 1.09 -12.32 9.18
N LYS A 11 0.53 -13.20 8.35
CA LYS A 11 1.18 -14.42 7.84
C LYS A 11 1.89 -14.23 6.50
N ALA A 12 2.10 -12.98 6.08
CA ALA A 12 2.70 -12.62 4.80
C ALA A 12 1.90 -13.10 3.56
N ASN A 13 0.59 -13.39 3.70
CA ASN A 13 -0.27 -13.60 2.54
C ASN A 13 -0.54 -12.26 1.86
N VAL A 14 -0.17 -12.13 0.58
CA VAL A 14 -0.31 -10.90 -0.21
C VAL A 14 -1.75 -10.73 -0.69
N LEU A 15 -2.42 -9.66 -0.24
CA LEU A 15 -3.77 -9.30 -0.65
C LEU A 15 -3.77 -8.31 -1.82
N LEU A 16 -2.74 -7.46 -1.89
CA LEU A 16 -2.53 -6.51 -2.97
C LEU A 16 -1.04 -6.37 -3.22
N ALA A 17 -0.66 -6.44 -4.50
CA ALA A 17 0.68 -6.08 -4.96
C ALA A 17 0.60 -5.20 -6.20
N ARG A 18 0.84 -3.90 -6.03
CA ARG A 18 0.93 -2.94 -7.12
C ARG A 18 2.40 -2.57 -7.31
N TYR A 19 2.93 -2.84 -8.50
CA TYR A 19 4.25 -2.37 -8.92
C TYR A 19 4.04 -1.27 -9.95
N PHE A 20 4.66 -0.11 -9.73
CA PHE A 20 4.46 1.06 -10.58
C PHE A 20 5.40 1.07 -11.78
N THR A 21 6.49 0.30 -11.71
CA THR A 21 7.39 0.04 -12.83
C THR A 21 7.18 -1.38 -13.37
N PRO A 22 7.36 -1.59 -14.69
CA PRO A 22 7.33 -2.92 -15.28
C PRO A 22 8.46 -3.79 -14.72
N LEU A 23 8.10 -4.90 -14.09
CA LEU A 23 9.02 -5.89 -13.52
C LEU A 23 8.57 -7.29 -13.91
N THR A 24 9.53 -8.19 -14.08
CA THR A 24 9.24 -9.61 -14.31
C THR A 24 8.61 -10.24 -13.06
N THR A 25 7.83 -11.30 -13.25
CA THR A 25 7.24 -12.04 -12.11
C THR A 25 8.31 -12.58 -11.17
N GLU A 26 9.47 -12.99 -11.70
CA GLU A 26 10.60 -13.46 -10.91
C GLU A 26 11.19 -12.34 -10.04
N ALA A 27 11.43 -11.15 -10.61
CA ALA A 27 11.96 -10.02 -9.86
C ALA A 27 11.02 -9.60 -8.71
N LYS A 28 9.70 -9.56 -8.97
CA LYS A 28 8.69 -9.28 -7.94
C LYS A 28 8.76 -10.30 -6.79
N ARG A 29 8.86 -11.59 -7.12
CA ARG A 29 8.95 -12.66 -6.13
C ARG A 29 10.22 -12.57 -5.28
N VAL A 30 11.36 -12.28 -5.91
CA VAL A 30 12.64 -12.13 -5.19
C VAL A 30 12.57 -10.95 -4.22
N PHE A 31 12.04 -9.81 -4.66
CA PHE A 31 11.83 -8.63 -3.81
C PHE A 31 10.91 -8.94 -2.62
N GLU A 32 9.74 -9.54 -2.86
CA GLU A 32 8.78 -9.91 -1.82
C GLU A 32 9.38 -10.89 -0.80
N GLN A 33 10.12 -11.90 -1.25
CA GLN A 33 10.79 -12.84 -0.34
C GLN A 33 11.82 -12.14 0.56
N ALA A 34 12.63 -11.24 -0.01
CA ALA A 34 13.62 -10.49 0.76
C ALA A 34 12.95 -9.54 1.77
N LEU A 35 11.91 -8.81 1.32
CA LEU A 35 11.15 -7.90 2.17
C LEU A 35 10.49 -8.63 3.34
N PHE A 36 9.76 -9.72 3.06
CA PHE A 36 9.04 -10.45 4.10
C PHE A 36 9.98 -11.14 5.07
N LYS A 37 11.13 -11.64 4.60
CA LYS A 37 12.17 -12.16 5.49
C LYS A 37 12.70 -11.10 6.45
N ALA A 38 12.87 -9.86 5.98
CA ALA A 38 13.38 -8.76 6.80
C ALA A 38 12.35 -8.19 7.80
N VAL A 39 11.07 -8.20 7.41
CA VAL A 39 9.99 -7.60 8.23
C VAL A 39 9.42 -8.59 9.23
N PHE A 40 9.07 -9.80 8.80
CA PHE A 40 8.41 -10.79 9.66
C PHE A 40 9.38 -11.55 10.58
N SER A 41 10.69 -11.27 10.51
CA SER A 41 11.63 -11.69 11.55
C SER A 41 11.49 -10.86 12.84
N SER A 42 10.78 -9.72 12.79
CA SER A 42 10.63 -8.76 13.87
C SER A 42 9.15 -8.53 14.21
N ALA A 43 8.84 -8.20 15.46
CA ALA A 43 7.47 -7.87 15.85
C ALA A 43 7.06 -6.51 15.25
N VAL A 44 6.03 -6.50 14.41
CA VAL A 44 5.52 -5.26 13.78
C VAL A 44 4.51 -4.60 14.72
N SER A 45 4.83 -3.41 15.21
CA SER A 45 3.92 -2.59 16.03
C SER A 45 2.82 -1.93 15.19
N GLU A 46 1.65 -1.72 15.81
CA GLU A 46 0.50 -1.02 15.20
C GLU A 46 0.61 0.50 15.28
N HIS A 47 1.39 1.01 16.24
CA HIS A 47 1.40 2.42 16.59
C HIS A 47 2.32 3.26 15.71
N GLU A 48 3.39 2.67 15.18
CA GLU A 48 4.42 3.39 14.43
C GLU A 48 4.66 2.76 13.06
N ALA A 49 4.98 3.61 12.08
CA ALA A 49 5.53 3.14 10.83
C ALA A 49 7.01 2.80 11.02
N HIS A 50 7.47 1.77 10.33
CA HIS A 50 8.83 1.28 10.39
C HIS A 50 9.46 1.40 9.02
N LEU A 51 10.79 1.50 8.97
CA LEU A 51 11.56 1.49 7.74
C LEU A 51 12.37 0.19 7.65
N VAL A 52 12.44 -0.36 6.45
CA VAL A 52 13.48 -1.31 6.05
C VAL A 52 14.04 -0.92 4.69
N VAL A 53 15.34 -1.13 4.47
CA VAL A 53 15.96 -0.99 3.16
C VAL A 53 16.07 -2.37 2.53
N CYS A 54 15.46 -2.55 1.37
CA CYS A 54 15.45 -3.82 0.65
C CYS A 54 15.68 -3.58 -0.83
N ASP A 55 16.70 -4.23 -1.39
CA ASP A 55 17.05 -4.15 -2.82
C ASP A 55 17.16 -2.70 -3.36
N GLY A 56 17.83 -1.85 -2.59
CA GLY A 56 18.01 -0.43 -2.93
C GLY A 56 16.75 0.44 -2.82
N GLN A 57 15.63 -0.11 -2.31
CA GLN A 57 14.41 0.64 -2.03
C GLN A 57 14.29 0.95 -0.54
N TYR A 58 13.85 2.16 -0.21
CA TYR A 58 13.30 2.49 1.11
C TYR A 58 11.88 1.94 1.16
N VAL A 59 11.62 1.03 2.10
CA VAL A 59 10.30 0.43 2.30
C VAL A 59 9.77 0.84 3.65
N VAL A 60 8.79 1.74 3.65
CA VAL A 60 8.06 2.12 4.85
C VAL A 60 6.86 1.19 4.99
N TYR A 61 6.65 0.66 6.19
CA TYR A 61 5.55 -0.25 6.44
C TYR A 61 4.92 -0.01 7.80
N ARG A 62 3.63 -0.33 7.90
CA ARG A 62 2.85 -0.16 9.13
C ARG A 62 1.74 -1.19 9.21
N LYS A 63 1.54 -1.74 10.40
CA LYS A 63 0.36 -2.56 10.70
C LYS A 63 -0.85 -1.64 10.96
N PHE A 64 -1.96 -1.93 10.30
CA PHE A 64 -3.22 -1.21 10.42
C PHE A 64 -4.36 -2.23 10.49
N GLY A 65 -4.96 -2.37 11.67
CA GLY A 65 -5.83 -3.51 11.99
C GLY A 65 -5.07 -4.83 11.85
N ASP A 66 -5.60 -5.78 11.09
CA ASP A 66 -4.99 -7.10 10.89
C ASP A 66 -4.03 -7.15 9.69
N LEU A 67 -3.89 -6.03 8.97
CA LEU A 67 -3.13 -5.96 7.73
C LEU A 67 -1.84 -5.16 7.90
N ILE A 68 -0.82 -5.50 7.12
CA ILE A 68 0.43 -4.76 7.04
C ILE A 68 0.51 -4.12 5.66
N TRP A 69 0.72 -2.82 5.65
CA TRP A 69 0.78 -1.99 4.46
C TRP A 69 2.22 -1.57 4.22
N PHE A 70 2.67 -1.66 2.98
CA PHE A 70 4.04 -1.36 2.57
C PHE A 70 4.02 -0.38 1.41
N LEU A 71 4.89 0.62 1.47
CA LEU A 71 5.20 1.49 0.35
C LEU A 71 6.71 1.53 0.13
N ALA A 72 7.13 1.20 -1.07
CA ALA A 72 8.53 1.19 -1.46
C ALA A 72 8.82 2.31 -2.47
N GLY A 73 9.94 3.01 -2.27
CA GLY A 73 10.41 4.05 -3.17
C GLY A 73 11.93 4.22 -3.12
N SER A 74 12.46 4.96 -4.09
CA SER A 74 13.88 5.32 -4.17
C SER A 74 14.07 6.65 -4.89
N GLY A 75 15.29 7.19 -4.87
CA GLY A 75 15.62 8.47 -5.51
C GLY A 75 14.95 9.64 -4.78
N GLU A 76 14.03 10.33 -5.45
CA GLU A 76 13.27 11.45 -4.87
C GLU A 76 12.26 11.05 -3.78
N TYR A 77 11.97 9.76 -3.64
CA TYR A 77 11.10 9.21 -2.59
C TYR A 77 11.97 8.59 -1.51
N ASP A 78 12.42 9.42 -0.57
CA ASP A 78 13.10 8.98 0.63
C ASP A 78 12.13 8.37 1.66
N GLU A 79 12.66 8.01 2.83
CA GLU A 79 11.88 7.44 3.94
C GLU A 79 10.72 8.35 4.37
N LEU A 80 10.95 9.65 4.50
CA LEU A 80 9.95 10.58 5.03
C LEU A 80 8.84 10.81 4.01
N VAL A 81 9.20 10.98 2.73
CA VAL A 81 8.23 11.11 1.65
C VAL A 81 7.39 9.82 1.53
N CYS A 82 8.03 8.65 1.58
CA CYS A 82 7.30 7.37 1.57
C CYS A 82 6.38 7.22 2.79
N HIS A 83 6.80 7.68 3.96
CA HIS A 83 5.98 7.69 5.17
C HIS A 83 4.72 8.52 4.98
N ASP A 84 4.85 9.77 4.52
CA ASP A 84 3.71 10.67 4.33
C ASP A 84 2.70 10.09 3.34
N ILE A 85 3.19 9.56 2.21
CA ILE A 85 2.35 8.92 1.20
C ILE A 85 1.63 7.69 1.77
N LEU A 86 2.32 6.85 2.56
CA LEU A 86 1.71 5.70 3.22
C LEU A 86 0.64 6.15 4.22
N MET A 87 0.86 7.24 4.97
CA MET A 87 -0.14 7.74 5.92
C MET A 87 -1.40 8.27 5.21
N THR A 88 -1.26 8.92 4.06
CA THR A 88 -2.39 9.31 3.20
C THR A 88 -3.16 8.09 2.71
N LEU A 89 -2.47 7.07 2.20
CA LEU A 89 -3.08 5.83 1.76
C LEU A 89 -3.86 5.14 2.89
N LEU A 90 -3.26 5.04 4.09
CA LEU A 90 -3.93 4.49 5.27
C LEU A 90 -5.15 5.31 5.70
N SER A 91 -5.08 6.64 5.60
CA SER A 91 -6.20 7.53 5.93
C SER A 91 -7.39 7.33 4.98
N VAL A 92 -7.12 7.22 3.68
CA VAL A 92 -8.15 6.91 2.68
C VAL A 92 -8.70 5.49 2.87
N ALA A 93 -7.83 4.52 3.14
CA ALA A 93 -8.24 3.14 3.43
C ALA A 93 -9.13 3.07 4.68
N ASN A 94 -8.79 3.80 5.75
CA ASN A 94 -9.58 3.85 6.98
C ASN A 94 -11.03 4.29 6.73
N VAL A 95 -11.26 5.23 5.80
CA VAL A 95 -12.60 5.67 5.40
C VAL A 95 -13.36 4.58 4.66
N HIS A 96 -12.72 3.91 3.69
CA HIS A 96 -13.37 2.86 2.91
C HIS A 96 -13.59 1.54 3.66
N LEU A 97 -12.75 1.26 4.67
CA LEU A 97 -12.82 0.05 5.50
C LEU A 97 -13.63 0.28 6.79
N GLU A 98 -14.31 1.41 6.92
CA GLU A 98 -15.20 1.73 8.06
C GLU A 98 -14.50 1.57 9.43
N LYS A 99 -13.22 1.95 9.51
CA LYS A 99 -12.37 1.81 10.72
C LYS A 99 -12.11 0.38 11.18
N LYS A 100 -12.52 -0.63 10.41
CA LYS A 100 -12.20 -2.05 10.66
C LYS A 100 -11.34 -2.56 9.52
N CYS A 101 -10.02 -2.48 9.67
CA CYS A 101 -9.10 -3.02 8.68
C CYS A 101 -8.88 -4.52 8.95
N THR A 102 -9.70 -5.36 8.34
CA THR A 102 -9.55 -6.82 8.35
C THR A 102 -9.41 -7.32 6.92
N GLU A 103 -8.93 -8.54 6.74
CA GLU A 103 -8.83 -9.16 5.41
C GLU A 103 -10.19 -9.14 4.67
N ALA A 104 -11.29 -9.45 5.38
CA ALA A 104 -12.63 -9.47 4.81
C ALA A 104 -13.10 -8.08 4.34
N THR A 105 -12.91 -7.04 5.14
CA THR A 105 -13.34 -5.67 4.77
C THR A 105 -12.48 -5.11 3.65
N PHE A 106 -11.18 -5.45 3.63
CA PHE A 106 -10.26 -5.09 2.56
C PHE A 106 -10.68 -5.70 1.23
N LEU A 107 -10.91 -7.02 1.18
CA LEU A 107 -11.36 -7.70 -0.04
C LEU A 107 -12.72 -7.18 -0.53
N ALA A 108 -13.64 -6.91 0.39
CA ALA A 108 -14.96 -6.35 0.06
C ALA A 108 -14.91 -4.94 -0.54
N ASN A 109 -13.85 -4.17 -0.27
CA ASN A 109 -13.65 -2.80 -0.75
C ASN A 109 -12.42 -2.65 -1.65
N HIS A 110 -11.84 -3.76 -2.12
CA HIS A 110 -10.55 -3.79 -2.83
C HIS A 110 -10.52 -2.86 -4.06
N ALA A 111 -11.61 -2.84 -4.83
CA ALA A 111 -11.73 -1.96 -5.99
C ALA A 111 -11.64 -0.46 -5.62
N LYS A 112 -12.17 -0.06 -4.47
CA LYS A 112 -12.05 1.34 -3.99
C LYS A 112 -10.61 1.67 -3.64
N ILE A 113 -9.91 0.77 -2.95
CA ILE A 113 -8.50 0.95 -2.60
C ILE A 113 -7.62 1.07 -3.86
N LEU A 114 -7.86 0.24 -4.88
CA LEU A 114 -7.15 0.35 -6.16
C LEU A 114 -7.36 1.70 -6.83
N VAL A 115 -8.59 2.20 -6.86
CA VAL A 115 -8.89 3.52 -7.41
C VAL A 115 -8.20 4.63 -6.62
N CYS A 116 -8.14 4.52 -5.29
CA CYS A 116 -7.40 5.47 -4.45
C CYS A 116 -5.91 5.45 -4.78
N LEU A 117 -5.34 4.27 -5.01
CA LEU A 117 -3.94 4.13 -5.42
C LEU A 117 -3.68 4.73 -6.80
N ASP A 118 -4.62 4.59 -7.75
CA ASP A 118 -4.49 5.18 -9.09
C ASP A 118 -4.67 6.71 -9.08
N GLU A 119 -5.37 7.28 -8.10
CA GLU A 119 -5.42 8.73 -7.88
C GLU A 119 -4.17 9.24 -7.16
N LEU A 120 -3.58 8.43 -6.29
CA LEU A 120 -2.42 8.81 -5.48
C LEU A 120 -1.11 8.68 -6.27
N VAL A 121 -0.98 7.67 -7.13
CA VAL A 121 0.23 7.42 -7.94
C VAL A 121 -0.09 7.30 -9.41
N PHE A 122 0.60 8.09 -10.23
CA PHE A 122 0.58 7.99 -11.68
C PHE A 122 1.97 7.66 -12.23
N HIS A 123 2.10 6.52 -12.92
CA HIS A 123 3.37 6.02 -13.49
C HIS A 123 4.57 6.00 -12.52
N GLY A 124 4.32 5.74 -11.23
CA GLY A 124 5.38 5.69 -10.21
C GLY A 124 5.78 7.05 -9.65
N HIS A 125 5.02 8.10 -9.96
CA HIS A 125 5.14 9.41 -9.34
C HIS A 125 3.90 9.73 -8.51
N LEU A 126 4.10 10.44 -7.40
CA LEU A 126 3.00 10.97 -6.59
C LEU A 126 2.22 12.01 -7.41
N ASP A 127 0.92 11.80 -7.59
CA ASP A 127 0.03 12.71 -8.34
C ASP A 127 -0.85 13.52 -7.39
N ASN A 128 -1.47 12.85 -6.42
CA ASN A 128 -2.34 13.46 -5.42
C ASN A 128 -2.02 12.94 -4.02
N ASN A 129 -1.87 13.85 -3.06
CA ASN A 129 -1.60 13.52 -1.65
C ASN A 129 -2.63 14.10 -0.68
N ASP A 130 -3.79 14.56 -1.18
CA ASP A 130 -4.88 15.07 -0.35
C ASP A 130 -5.98 14.02 -0.19
N VAL A 131 -6.22 13.61 1.06
CA VAL A 131 -7.20 12.59 1.43
C VAL A 131 -8.60 12.95 0.95
N ALA A 132 -9.01 14.23 1.09
CA ALA A 132 -10.36 14.66 0.71
C ALA A 132 -10.57 14.62 -0.81
N SER A 133 -9.58 15.11 -1.57
CA SER A 133 -9.55 15.08 -3.03
C SER A 133 -9.63 13.64 -3.57
N ILE A 134 -8.79 12.73 -3.04
CA ILE A 134 -8.79 11.31 -3.44
C ILE A 134 -10.16 10.68 -3.19
N LEU A 135 -10.73 10.88 -1.99
CA LEU A 135 -12.06 10.36 -1.64
C LEU A 135 -13.17 10.93 -2.52
N GLN A 136 -13.06 12.16 -2.99
CA GLN A 136 -14.03 12.74 -3.91
C GLN A 136 -13.96 12.07 -5.29
N MET A 137 -12.75 11.86 -5.81
CA MET A 137 -12.53 11.24 -7.11
C MET A 137 -13.01 9.79 -7.17
N THR A 138 -12.89 9.06 -6.05
CA THR A 138 -13.41 7.70 -5.93
C THR A 138 -14.94 7.62 -6.11
N LYS A 139 -15.69 8.70 -5.86
CA LYS A 139 -17.16 8.71 -6.08
C LYS A 139 -17.55 8.87 -7.55
N LEU A 140 -16.65 9.41 -8.37
CA LEU A 140 -16.90 9.72 -9.77
C LEU A 140 -16.50 8.57 -10.70
N LYS A 141 -15.59 7.70 -10.26
CA LYS A 141 -15.14 6.53 -11.04
C LYS A 141 -16.14 5.37 -10.91
N PRO A 142 -16.60 4.77 -12.02
CA PRO A 142 -17.55 3.67 -11.98
C PRO A 142 -16.90 2.42 -11.37
N TYR A 143 -17.55 1.85 -10.35
CA TYR A 143 -17.19 0.54 -9.81
C TYR A 143 -17.91 -0.56 -10.59
N PRO A 144 -17.30 -1.74 -10.79
CA PRO A 144 -18.09 -2.94 -10.96
C PRO A 144 -18.98 -3.08 -9.72
N LEU A 145 -20.29 -2.96 -9.91
CA LEU A 145 -21.25 -3.16 -8.84
C LEU A 145 -21.09 -4.59 -8.31
N LYS A 146 -21.26 -4.78 -6.99
CA LYS A 146 -21.37 -6.13 -6.42
C LYS A 146 -22.44 -6.88 -7.23
N ALA A 147 -22.09 -8.04 -7.77
CA ALA A 147 -23.08 -8.93 -8.37
C ALA A 147 -24.15 -9.18 -7.29
N ALA A 148 -25.38 -8.78 -7.60
CA ALA A 148 -26.54 -8.94 -6.72
C ALA A 148 -26.89 -10.42 -6.56
#